data_AF-A0A3N1S138-F1
#
_entry.id   AF-A0A3N1S138-F1
#
_cell.length_a   1.000
_cell.length_b   1.000
_cell.length_c   1.000
_cell.angle_alpha   90.00
_cell.angle_beta   90.00
_cell.angle_gamma   90.00
#
_symmetry.space_group_name_H-M   'P 1'
#
loop_
_entity.id
_entity.type
_entity.pdbx_description
1 polymer ?
#
loop_
_entity_poly.entity_id
_entity_poly.type
_entity_poly.pdbx_seq_one_letter_code
_entity_poly.pdbx_strand_id
1 'polypeptide(L)'
;MQTIDGRLYATRAELSERAGYKGEATLRNLWADRESNGHPPARRIDRALYWDLEAWERWHTEYRRKRNGVDYSGNADEELLPAAQAKVLGISVSAVSHYRDNPPPGWPAPAREEKLESGRMREYRTRRQLWEYADSGPRAGVAGRTPATGPDPKVALAAEALAAEPGRKAGETAAALAEQHGGGLSTWKRAVTEARRQG
;
A
#
# COMPACT_ATOMS: atom_id res chain seq x y z
N MET A 1 -24.04 4.03 13.68
CA MET A 1 -23.78 5.46 13.94
C MET A 1 -25.05 6.05 14.52
N GLN A 2 -24.95 7.14 15.28
CA GLN A 2 -26.12 7.82 15.83
C GLN A 2 -25.92 9.32 15.93
N THR A 3 -27.01 10.08 15.83
CA THR A 3 -26.99 11.53 15.97
C THR A 3 -27.26 11.92 17.42
N ILE A 4 -26.38 12.74 18.00
CA ILE A 4 -26.48 13.24 19.38
C ILE A 4 -26.19 14.73 19.34
N ASP A 5 -27.09 15.54 19.90
CA ASP A 5 -27.00 17.01 19.89
C ASP A 5 -26.76 17.59 18.48
N GLY A 6 -27.38 16.97 17.45
CA GLY A 6 -27.23 17.38 16.05
C GLY A 6 -25.90 16.97 15.38
N ARG A 7 -25.04 16.20 16.07
CA ARG A 7 -23.77 15.70 15.51
C ARG A 7 -23.77 14.20 15.36
N LEU A 8 -23.05 13.70 14.35
CA LEU A 8 -22.93 12.28 14.10
C LEU A 8 -21.83 11.66 14.97
N TYR A 9 -22.15 10.56 15.64
CA TYR A 9 -21.23 9.80 16.46
C TYR A 9 -21.10 8.36 15.95
N ALA A 10 -19.89 7.83 16.06
CA ALA A 10 -19.54 6.50 15.60
C ALA A 10 -18.90 5.67 16.71
N THR A 11 -19.16 4.36 16.69
CA THR A 11 -18.46 3.39 17.54
C THR A 11 -17.05 3.12 17.00
N ARG A 12 -16.21 2.46 17.80
CA ARG A 12 -14.85 2.10 17.36
C ARG A 12 -14.87 1.18 16.14
N ALA A 13 -15.80 0.23 16.08
CA ALA A 13 -15.97 -0.67 14.94
C ALA A 13 -16.25 0.11 13.66
N GLU A 14 -17.17 1.06 13.72
CA GLU A 14 -17.56 1.91 12.57
C GLU A 14 -16.42 2.81 12.10
N LEU A 15 -15.69 3.42 13.04
CA LEU A 15 -14.49 4.21 12.71
C LEU A 15 -13.40 3.35 12.09
N SER A 16 -13.25 2.10 12.56
CA SER A 16 -12.25 1.16 12.06
C SER A 16 -12.54 0.76 10.63
N GLU A 17 -13.80 0.42 10.33
CA GLU A 17 -14.27 0.10 8.99
C GLU A 17 -14.07 1.30 8.05
N ARG A 18 -14.50 2.48 8.49
CA ARG A 18 -14.37 3.72 7.72
C ARG A 18 -12.93 4.08 7.38
N ALA A 19 -12.00 3.83 8.30
CA ALA A 19 -10.57 4.05 8.08
C ALA A 19 -9.87 2.90 7.31
N GLY A 20 -10.61 1.86 6.92
CA GLY A 20 -10.08 0.71 6.18
C GLY A 20 -9.17 -0.20 7.01
N TYR A 21 -9.31 -0.20 8.34
CA TYR A 21 -8.56 -1.11 9.20
C TYR A 21 -9.24 -2.48 9.29
N LYS A 22 -8.43 -3.54 9.34
CA LYS A 22 -8.91 -4.90 9.61
C LYS A 22 -9.15 -5.06 11.11
N GLY A 23 -10.38 -4.76 11.52
CA GLY A 23 -10.83 -4.84 12.91
C GLY A 23 -10.26 -3.76 13.83
N GLU A 24 -10.68 -3.78 15.10
CA GLU A 24 -10.52 -2.64 16.01
C GLU A 24 -9.15 -2.47 16.66
N ALA A 25 -8.22 -3.41 16.49
CA ALA A 25 -6.97 -3.45 17.24
C ALA A 25 -6.16 -2.15 17.11
N THR A 26 -6.08 -1.59 15.90
CA THR A 26 -5.40 -0.31 15.63
C THR A 26 -6.03 0.82 16.42
N LEU A 27 -7.36 0.99 16.34
CA LEU A 27 -8.05 2.08 17.03
C LEU A 27 -8.06 1.90 18.54
N ARG A 28 -8.03 0.65 19.02
CA ARG A 28 -7.88 0.35 20.45
C ARG A 28 -6.54 0.85 20.97
N ASN A 29 -5.45 0.61 20.25
CA ASN A 29 -4.12 1.09 20.64
C ASN A 29 -4.05 2.63 20.57
N LEU A 30 -4.59 3.23 19.51
CA LEU A 30 -4.65 4.69 19.39
C LEU A 30 -5.43 5.34 20.54
N TRP A 31 -6.53 4.71 20.98
CA TRP A 31 -7.29 5.17 22.12
C TRP A 31 -6.56 4.96 23.46
N ALA A 32 -5.81 3.88 23.60
CA ALA A 32 -4.97 3.65 24.78
C ALA A 32 -3.92 4.77 24.93
N ASP A 33 -3.32 5.16 23.81
CA ASP A 33 -2.26 6.19 23.74
C ASP A 33 -2.79 7.63 23.61
N ARG A 34 -4.10 7.85 23.83
CA ARG A 34 -4.81 9.12 23.52
C ARG A 34 -4.18 10.38 24.10
N GLU A 35 -3.57 10.27 25.27
CA GLU A 35 -2.92 11.40 25.96
C GLU A 35 -1.69 11.90 25.18
N SER A 36 -1.01 11.01 24.46
CA SER A 36 0.19 11.33 23.69
C SER A 36 -0.10 11.72 22.24
N ASN A 37 -1.19 11.21 21.67
CA ASN A 37 -1.49 11.38 20.25
C ASN A 37 -2.65 12.36 19.97
N GLY A 38 -3.27 12.90 21.03
CA GLY A 38 -4.37 13.86 20.92
C GLY A 38 -5.68 13.26 20.40
N HIS A 39 -5.87 11.94 20.52
CA HIS A 39 -7.09 11.27 20.07
C HIS A 39 -8.32 11.91 20.73
N PRO A 40 -9.36 12.26 19.94
CA PRO A 40 -10.54 12.94 20.46
C PRO A 40 -11.21 12.14 21.58
N PRO A 41 -11.80 12.82 22.56
CA PRO A 41 -12.50 12.17 23.66
C PRO A 41 -13.70 11.37 23.16
N ALA A 42 -14.03 10.30 23.88
CA ALA A 42 -15.23 9.51 23.65
C ALA A 42 -16.35 9.94 24.61
N ARG A 43 -17.60 9.89 24.14
CA ARG A 43 -18.79 9.85 24.99
C ARG A 43 -19.17 8.41 25.27
N ARG A 44 -19.51 8.10 26.53
CA ARG A 44 -20.09 6.81 26.89
C ARG A 44 -21.61 6.91 26.79
N ILE A 45 -22.21 6.00 26.04
CA ILE A 45 -23.66 5.90 25.85
C ILE A 45 -24.01 4.44 26.11
N ASP A 46 -24.83 4.22 27.11
CA ASP A 46 -25.04 2.92 27.75
C ASP A 46 -23.70 2.26 28.13
N ARG A 47 -23.35 1.17 27.45
CA ARG A 47 -22.11 0.41 27.67
C ARG A 47 -21.07 0.61 26.58
N ALA A 48 -21.36 1.41 25.55
CA ALA A 48 -20.49 1.61 24.40
C ALA A 48 -19.84 3.00 24.39
N LEU A 49 -18.66 3.08 23.75
CA LEU A 49 -17.95 4.33 23.51
C LEU A 49 -18.25 4.82 22.10
N TYR A 50 -18.54 6.12 22.01
CA TYR A 50 -18.86 6.82 20.79
C TYR A 50 -17.97 8.04 20.65
N TRP A 51 -17.46 8.30 19.46
CA TRP A 51 -16.71 9.51 19.14
C TRP A 51 -17.49 10.38 18.18
N ASP A 52 -17.40 11.69 18.36
CA ASP A 52 -17.84 12.67 17.37
C ASP A 52 -17.09 12.39 16.07
N LEU A 53 -17.84 12.06 15.01
CA LEU A 53 -17.27 11.56 13.77
C LEU A 53 -16.39 12.63 13.11
N GLU A 54 -16.86 13.87 13.03
CA GLU A 54 -16.15 14.96 12.37
C GLU A 54 -14.86 15.29 13.12
N ALA A 55 -14.92 15.37 14.46
CA ALA A 55 -13.75 15.58 15.28
C ALA A 55 -12.71 14.46 15.11
N TRP A 56 -13.20 13.21 15.02
CA TRP A 56 -12.34 12.05 14.82
C TRP A 56 -11.71 12.03 13.43
N GLU A 57 -12.47 12.32 12.37
CA GLU A 57 -11.95 12.35 11.00
C GLU A 57 -10.87 13.42 10.81
N ARG A 58 -11.11 14.62 11.34
CA ARG A 58 -10.12 15.69 11.31
C ARG A 58 -8.83 15.27 12.02
N TRP A 59 -8.96 14.73 13.23
CA TRP A 59 -7.80 14.22 13.97
C TRP A 59 -7.10 13.09 13.22
N HIS A 60 -7.84 12.14 12.66
CA HIS A 60 -7.27 10.96 11.99
C HIS A 60 -6.51 11.36 10.72
N THR A 61 -7.05 12.29 9.94
CA THR A 61 -6.35 12.88 8.78
C THR A 61 -5.05 13.53 9.21
N GLU A 62 -5.07 14.43 10.20
CA GLU A 62 -3.85 15.08 10.69
C GLU A 62 -2.84 14.09 11.26
N TYR A 63 -3.31 13.10 12.02
CA TYR A 63 -2.50 12.05 12.60
C TYR A 63 -1.79 11.22 11.53
N ARG A 64 -2.48 10.91 10.42
CA ARG A 64 -1.88 10.23 9.26
C ARG A 64 -0.87 11.12 8.53
N ARG A 65 -1.21 12.38 8.28
CA ARG A 65 -0.32 13.34 7.60
C ARG A 65 0.99 13.55 8.36
N LYS A 66 0.95 13.65 9.69
CA LYS A 66 2.16 13.78 10.52
C LYS A 66 3.09 12.56 10.44
N ARG A 67 2.62 11.42 9.94
CA ARG A 67 3.32 10.12 9.97
C ARG A 67 3.61 9.52 8.60
N ASN A 68 3.11 10.12 7.52
CA ASN A 68 3.29 9.57 6.17
C ASN A 68 4.56 10.07 5.47
N GLY A 69 5.30 11.02 6.07
CA GLY A 69 6.55 11.56 5.52
C GLY A 69 6.35 12.53 4.35
N VAL A 70 5.12 12.91 4.04
CA VAL A 70 4.79 13.85 2.97
C VAL A 70 4.95 15.29 3.48
N ASP A 71 5.57 16.14 2.68
CA ASP A 71 5.70 17.56 2.94
C ASP A 71 4.42 18.30 2.51
N TYR A 72 3.59 18.65 3.49
CA TYR A 72 2.35 19.43 3.29
C TYR A 72 2.57 20.95 3.35
N SER A 73 3.81 21.43 3.20
CA SER A 73 4.13 22.86 3.21
C SER A 73 4.24 23.47 1.81
N GLY A 74 4.14 24.80 1.73
CA GLY A 74 4.30 25.56 0.49
C GLY A 74 3.00 25.85 -0.25
N ASN A 75 3.13 26.47 -1.42
CA ASN A 75 1.99 26.81 -2.27
C ASN A 75 1.39 25.54 -2.90
N ALA A 76 0.09 25.32 -2.68
CA ALA A 76 -0.67 24.20 -3.20
C ALA A 76 -0.68 24.16 -4.75
N ASP A 77 -0.66 25.33 -5.38
CA ASP A 77 -0.76 25.48 -6.83
C ASP A 77 0.61 25.56 -7.53
N GLU A 78 1.71 25.41 -6.80
CA GLU A 78 3.05 25.37 -7.40
C GLU A 78 3.22 24.10 -8.24
N GLU A 79 3.52 24.28 -9.53
CA GLU A 79 3.91 23.20 -10.43
C GLU A 79 5.32 22.71 -10.15
N LEU A 80 5.46 21.42 -9.85
CA LEU A 80 6.73 20.82 -9.44
C LEU A 80 7.36 19.98 -10.53
N LEU A 81 8.68 20.12 -10.67
CA LEU A 81 9.53 19.19 -11.42
C LEU A 81 9.53 17.79 -10.77
N PRO A 82 9.81 16.71 -11.51
CA PRO A 82 9.84 15.34 -10.95
C PRO A 82 10.68 15.17 -9.68
N ALA A 83 11.83 15.86 -9.60
CA ALA A 83 12.67 15.82 -8.40
C ALA A 83 12.00 16.47 -7.18
N ALA A 84 11.28 17.57 -7.38
CA ALA A 84 10.55 18.25 -6.32
C ALA A 84 9.27 17.47 -5.94
N GLN A 85 8.60 16.82 -6.90
CA GLN A 85 7.49 15.90 -6.62
C GLN A 85 7.95 14.75 -5.69
N ALA A 86 9.13 14.17 -5.98
CA ALA A 86 9.71 13.11 -5.16
C ALA A 86 10.00 13.56 -3.73
N LYS A 87 10.55 14.78 -3.58
CA LYS A 87 10.79 15.39 -2.26
C LYS A 87 9.49 15.60 -1.48
N VAL A 88 8.44 16.13 -2.12
CA VAL A 88 7.14 16.34 -1.47
C VAL A 88 6.55 15.02 -0.99
N LEU A 89 6.64 13.95 -1.78
CA LEU A 89 6.09 12.65 -1.44
C LEU A 89 7.00 11.80 -0.53
N GLY A 90 8.22 12.23 -0.24
CA GLY A 90 9.19 11.44 0.52
C GLY A 90 9.63 10.15 -0.19
N ILE A 91 9.64 10.14 -1.53
CA ILE A 91 10.03 8.97 -2.35
C ILE A 91 11.25 9.27 -3.21
N SER A 92 11.76 8.26 -3.93
CA SER A 92 12.88 8.44 -4.85
C SER A 92 12.44 9.09 -6.17
N VAL A 93 13.33 9.86 -6.79
CA VAL A 93 13.11 10.45 -8.12
C VAL A 93 12.90 9.37 -9.19
N SER A 94 13.57 8.21 -9.04
CA SER A 94 13.37 7.06 -9.91
C SER A 94 11.96 6.48 -9.82
N ALA A 95 11.33 6.49 -8.64
CA ALA A 95 9.94 6.05 -8.49
C ALA A 95 8.98 6.96 -9.28
N VAL A 96 9.13 8.28 -9.15
CA VAL A 96 8.35 9.25 -9.93
C VAL A 96 8.54 9.05 -11.44
N SER A 97 9.78 8.76 -11.86
CA SER A 97 10.07 8.50 -13.28
C SER A 97 9.36 7.24 -13.79
N HIS A 98 9.31 6.18 -12.97
CA HIS A 98 8.60 4.94 -13.30
C HIS A 98 7.07 5.12 -13.35
N TYR A 99 6.52 6.03 -12.53
CA TYR A 99 5.08 6.28 -12.49
C TYR A 99 4.51 6.91 -13.76
N ARG A 100 5.36 7.48 -14.62
CA ARG A 100 4.94 7.89 -15.97
C ARG A 100 4.48 6.69 -16.79
N ASP A 101 5.28 5.63 -16.80
CA ASP A 101 5.07 4.48 -17.69
C ASP A 101 4.17 3.42 -17.02
N ASN A 102 4.20 3.34 -15.69
CA ASN A 102 3.36 2.45 -14.89
C ASN A 102 2.89 3.17 -13.61
N PRO A 103 1.85 4.02 -13.72
CA PRO A 103 1.35 4.79 -12.59
C PRO A 103 0.70 3.90 -11.54
N PRO A 104 0.94 4.15 -10.24
CA PRO A 104 0.17 3.50 -9.20
C PRO A 104 -1.31 3.94 -9.28
N PRO A 105 -2.23 3.15 -8.70
CA PRO A 105 -3.64 3.52 -8.64
C PRO A 105 -3.82 4.93 -8.05
N GLY A 106 -4.58 5.77 -8.74
CA GLY A 106 -4.85 7.15 -8.32
C GLY A 106 -3.73 8.15 -8.58
N TRP A 107 -2.63 7.77 -9.24
CA TRP A 107 -1.57 8.72 -9.61
C TRP A 107 -2.15 9.86 -10.46
N PRO A 108 -1.93 11.14 -10.08
CA PRO A 108 -2.60 12.25 -10.74
C PRO A 108 -2.05 12.49 -12.14
N ALA A 109 -2.92 12.94 -13.04
CA ALA A 109 -2.51 13.47 -14.34
C ALA A 109 -1.62 14.71 -14.16
N PRO A 110 -0.62 14.95 -15.02
CA PRO A 110 0.20 16.15 -14.94
C PRO A 110 -0.65 17.41 -15.17
N ALA A 111 -0.34 18.47 -14.42
CA ALA A 111 -0.89 19.80 -14.65
C ALA A 111 -0.29 20.44 -15.92
N ARG A 112 0.97 20.11 -16.22
CA ARG A 112 1.65 20.53 -17.44
C ARG A 112 2.63 19.47 -17.91
N GLU A 113 2.76 19.35 -19.21
CA GLU A 113 3.77 18.53 -19.87
C GLU A 113 4.68 19.41 -20.73
N GLU A 114 5.96 19.05 -20.78
CA GLU A 114 6.96 19.77 -21.56
C GLU A 114 7.84 18.78 -22.31
N LYS A 115 7.92 18.96 -23.63
CA LYS A 115 8.83 18.19 -24.48
C LYS A 115 10.20 18.86 -24.48
N LEU A 116 11.19 18.16 -23.96
CA LEU A 116 12.58 18.63 -23.94
C LEU A 116 13.22 18.49 -25.32
N GLU A 117 14.30 19.24 -25.57
CA GLU A 117 15.10 19.13 -26.80
C GLU A 117 15.64 17.71 -27.05
N SER A 118 15.88 16.95 -25.97
CA SER A 118 16.25 15.53 -26.02
C SER A 118 15.13 14.59 -26.51
N GLY A 119 13.94 15.11 -26.80
CA GLY A 119 12.74 14.34 -27.16
C GLY A 119 12.02 13.71 -25.96
N ARG A 120 12.58 13.79 -24.75
CA ARG A 120 11.95 13.28 -23.52
C ARG A 120 10.83 14.20 -23.04
N MET A 121 9.77 13.60 -22.53
CA MET A 121 8.67 14.32 -21.87
C MET A 121 8.98 14.53 -20.39
N ARG A 122 8.70 15.74 -19.91
CA ARG A 122 8.78 16.13 -18.50
C ARG A 122 7.38 16.52 -18.03
N GLU A 123 6.97 15.90 -16.93
CA GLU A 123 5.64 16.08 -16.34
C GLU A 123 5.73 16.91 -15.06
N TYR A 124 4.87 17.92 -14.97
CA TYR A 124 4.70 18.79 -13.82
C TYR A 124 3.39 18.46 -13.12
N ARG A 125 3.43 18.39 -11.80
CA ARG A 125 2.26 18.18 -10.94
C ARG A 125 2.25 19.22 -9.85
N THR A 126 1.08 19.68 -9.44
CA THR A 126 0.98 20.65 -8.36
C THR A 126 1.15 19.98 -7.00
N ARG A 127 1.55 20.74 -5.97
CA ARG A 127 1.55 20.22 -4.59
C ARG A 127 0.18 19.67 -4.19
N ARG A 128 -0.90 20.36 -4.55
CA ARG A 128 -2.28 19.92 -4.29
C ARG A 128 -2.55 18.53 -4.83
N GLN A 129 -2.20 18.26 -6.09
CA GLN A 129 -2.36 16.93 -6.70
C GLN A 129 -1.61 15.84 -5.92
N LEU A 130 -0.38 16.14 -5.47
CA LEU A 130 0.43 15.19 -4.71
C LEU A 130 -0.11 14.96 -3.29
N TRP A 131 -0.64 16.00 -2.64
CA TRP A 131 -1.25 15.91 -1.32
C TRP A 131 -2.57 15.13 -1.36
N GLU A 132 -3.43 15.40 -2.34
CA GLU A 132 -4.67 14.64 -2.57
C GLU A 132 -4.35 13.17 -2.85
N TYR A 133 -3.33 12.91 -3.67
CA TYR A 133 -2.83 11.56 -3.89
C TYR A 133 -2.38 10.90 -2.58
N ALA A 134 -1.56 11.58 -1.77
CA ALA A 134 -1.10 11.05 -0.48
C ALA A 134 -2.25 10.79 0.52
N ASP A 135 -3.24 11.69 0.56
CA ASP A 135 -4.38 11.62 1.47
C ASP A 135 -5.36 10.51 1.09
N SER A 136 -5.56 10.29 -0.21
CA SER A 136 -6.40 9.18 -0.71
C SER A 136 -5.86 7.80 -0.30
N GLY A 137 -4.60 7.73 0.14
CA GLY A 137 -3.98 6.54 0.70
C GLY A 137 -3.89 5.31 -0.21
N PRO A 138 -3.76 5.40 -1.55
CA PRO A 138 -3.32 4.26 -2.34
C PRO A 138 -1.92 3.93 -1.83
N ARG A 139 -1.82 2.87 -1.03
CA ARG A 139 -0.54 2.39 -0.53
C ARG A 139 0.29 2.02 -1.74
N ALA A 140 1.21 2.88 -2.14
CA ALA A 140 2.33 2.52 -3.00
C ALA A 140 3.03 1.32 -2.31
N GLY A 141 2.86 0.13 -2.87
CA GLY A 141 3.35 -1.14 -2.31
C GLY A 141 2.29 -2.22 -2.01
N VAL A 142 0.98 -1.97 -2.13
CA VAL A 142 -0.05 -3.05 -2.01
C VAL A 142 -0.28 -3.81 -3.31
N ALA A 143 0.12 -3.26 -4.44
CA ALA A 143 0.45 -4.08 -5.60
C ALA A 143 1.76 -4.82 -5.30
N GLY A 144 1.70 -5.82 -4.41
CA GLY A 144 2.63 -6.93 -4.53
C GLY A 144 2.63 -7.36 -6.00
N ARG A 145 3.81 -7.72 -6.52
CA ARG A 145 3.99 -8.24 -7.88
C ARG A 145 2.72 -8.98 -8.28
N THR A 146 1.99 -8.45 -9.27
CA THR A 146 0.83 -9.13 -9.85
C THR A 146 1.30 -10.56 -10.10
N PRO A 147 0.68 -11.60 -9.49
CA PRO A 147 1.05 -12.97 -9.78
C PRO A 147 1.09 -13.10 -11.29
N ALA A 148 2.19 -13.61 -11.84
CA ALA A 148 2.26 -13.83 -13.28
C ALA A 148 1.01 -14.60 -13.69
N THR A 149 0.21 -14.04 -14.60
CA THR A 149 -1.04 -14.65 -15.03
C THR A 149 -0.70 -15.90 -15.82
N GLY A 150 -0.85 -17.07 -15.21
CA GLY A 150 -0.57 -18.36 -15.80
C GLY A 150 -0.05 -19.38 -14.78
N PRO A 151 -0.13 -20.69 -15.08
CA PRO A 151 0.49 -21.71 -14.25
C PRO A 151 2.00 -21.42 -14.15
N ASP A 152 2.54 -21.39 -12.92
CA ASP A 152 3.95 -21.12 -12.70
C ASP A 152 4.76 -22.18 -13.47
N PRO A 153 5.57 -21.80 -14.47
CA PRO A 153 6.32 -22.76 -15.28
C PRO A 153 7.26 -23.62 -14.42
N LYS A 154 7.67 -23.13 -13.24
CA LYS A 154 8.47 -23.90 -12.28
C LYS A 154 7.67 -25.00 -11.58
N VAL A 155 6.37 -24.81 -11.37
CA VAL A 155 5.48 -25.84 -10.79
C VAL A 155 5.25 -26.96 -11.80
N ALA A 156 5.07 -26.63 -13.08
CA ALA A 156 4.97 -27.64 -14.14
C ALA A 156 6.27 -28.46 -14.27
N LEU A 157 7.43 -27.80 -14.34
CA LEU A 157 8.74 -28.47 -14.36
C LEU A 157 8.99 -29.32 -13.10
N ALA A 158 8.53 -28.85 -11.94
CA ALA A 158 8.62 -29.62 -10.70
C ALA A 158 7.71 -30.86 -10.71
N ALA A 159 6.52 -30.77 -11.29
CA ALA A 159 5.62 -31.92 -11.45
C ALA A 159 6.21 -32.97 -12.40
N GLU A 160 6.78 -32.55 -13.52
CA GLU A 160 7.48 -33.44 -14.46
C GLU A 160 8.67 -34.14 -13.79
N ALA A 161 9.49 -33.41 -13.03
CA ALA A 161 10.64 -33.96 -12.33
C ALA A 161 10.23 -34.98 -11.23
N LEU A 162 9.12 -34.73 -10.52
CA LEU A 162 8.58 -35.69 -9.55
C LEU A 162 7.99 -36.94 -10.21
N ALA A 163 7.36 -36.79 -11.38
CA ALA A 163 6.81 -37.91 -12.15
C ALA A 163 7.91 -38.78 -12.77
N ALA A 164 9.00 -38.16 -13.22
CA ALA A 164 10.17 -38.85 -13.78
C ALA A 164 10.94 -39.66 -12.71
N GLU A 165 10.98 -39.17 -11.46
CA GLU A 165 11.67 -39.85 -10.36
C GLU A 165 10.81 -39.94 -9.07
N PRO A 166 9.79 -40.82 -9.01
CA PRO A 166 8.84 -40.86 -7.89
C PRO A 166 9.45 -41.19 -6.51
N GLY A 167 10.65 -41.78 -6.50
CA GLY A 167 11.37 -42.14 -5.26
C GLY A 167 12.32 -41.06 -4.74
N ARG A 168 12.54 -39.98 -5.48
CA ARG A 168 13.48 -38.92 -5.10
C ARG A 168 12.88 -38.00 -4.04
N LYS A 169 13.70 -37.59 -3.07
CA LYS A 169 13.23 -36.66 -2.03
C LYS A 169 12.95 -35.29 -2.64
N ALA A 170 11.83 -34.68 -2.25
CA ALA A 170 11.43 -33.34 -2.70
C ALA A 170 12.53 -32.26 -2.53
N GLY A 171 13.35 -32.37 -1.48
CA GLY A 171 14.48 -31.46 -1.26
C GLY A 171 15.63 -31.65 -2.26
N GLU A 172 15.86 -32.87 -2.72
CA GLU A 172 16.87 -33.22 -3.72
C GLU A 172 16.39 -32.86 -5.14
N THR A 173 15.10 -33.07 -5.43
CA THR A 173 14.45 -32.60 -6.67
C THR A 173 14.53 -31.07 -6.77
N ALA A 174 14.26 -30.36 -5.67
CA ALA A 174 14.39 -28.90 -5.65
C ALA A 174 15.83 -28.40 -5.82
N ALA A 175 16.82 -29.14 -5.30
CA ALA A 175 18.24 -28.81 -5.48
C ALA A 175 18.68 -28.99 -6.93
N ALA A 176 18.32 -30.12 -7.55
CA ALA A 176 18.65 -30.38 -8.96
C ALA A 176 17.98 -29.38 -9.91
N LEU A 177 16.72 -29.02 -9.67
CA LEU A 177 16.05 -28.00 -10.47
C LEU A 177 16.68 -26.61 -10.31
N ALA A 178 17.19 -26.29 -9.12
CA ALA A 178 17.93 -25.05 -8.88
C ALA A 178 19.28 -25.01 -9.62
N GLU A 179 19.99 -26.13 -9.66
CA GLU A 179 21.25 -26.26 -10.40
C GLU A 179 21.03 -26.22 -11.92
N GLN A 180 20.00 -26.91 -12.41
CA GLN A 180 19.73 -27.07 -13.85
C GLN A 180 19.13 -25.83 -14.50
N HIS A 181 18.20 -25.15 -13.82
CA HIS A 181 17.43 -24.03 -14.38
C HIS A 181 17.75 -22.68 -13.72
N GLY A 182 18.69 -22.68 -12.78
CA GLY A 182 19.06 -21.50 -12.01
C GLY A 182 17.99 -21.04 -11.02
N GLY A 183 18.35 -20.04 -10.22
CA GLY A 183 17.50 -19.46 -9.17
C GLY A 183 17.69 -20.10 -7.79
N GLY A 184 17.05 -19.51 -6.77
CA GLY A 184 17.25 -19.92 -5.39
C GLY A 184 16.58 -21.25 -5.03
N LEU A 185 17.26 -22.07 -4.23
CA LEU A 185 16.74 -23.33 -3.69
C LEU A 185 15.38 -23.18 -2.97
N SER A 186 15.18 -22.07 -2.27
CA SER A 186 13.90 -21.76 -1.59
C SER A 186 12.73 -21.61 -2.57
N THR A 187 12.99 -21.07 -3.76
CA THR A 187 11.99 -20.94 -4.83
C THR A 187 11.60 -22.30 -5.38
N TRP A 188 12.57 -23.17 -5.64
CA TRP A 188 12.32 -24.52 -6.15
C TRP A 188 11.67 -25.44 -5.10
N LYS A 189 12.00 -25.29 -3.81
CA LYS A 189 11.29 -25.98 -2.72
C LYS A 189 9.81 -25.62 -2.69
N ARG A 190 9.46 -24.35 -2.90
CA ARG A 190 8.07 -23.89 -2.99
C ARG A 190 7.36 -24.48 -4.21
N ALA A 191 8.01 -24.47 -5.37
CA ALA A 191 7.46 -25.04 -6.60
C ALA A 191 7.19 -26.56 -6.48
N VAL A 192 8.14 -27.32 -5.94
CA VAL A 192 8.00 -28.77 -5.68
C VAL A 192 6.89 -29.06 -4.66
N THR A 193 6.78 -28.25 -3.61
CA THR A 193 5.70 -28.39 -2.61
C THR A 193 4.33 -28.17 -3.23
N GLU A 194 4.22 -27.15 -4.08
CA GLU A 194 2.98 -26.81 -4.78
C GLU A 194 2.62 -27.88 -5.83
N ALA A 195 3.59 -28.40 -6.59
CA ALA A 195 3.39 -29.49 -7.54
C ALA A 195 2.82 -30.75 -6.87
N ARG A 196 3.31 -31.11 -5.67
CA ARG A 196 2.79 -32.23 -4.86
C ARG A 196 1.38 -32.01 -4.31
N ARG A 197 0.89 -30.77 -4.33
CA ARG A 197 -0.48 -30.45 -3.91
C ARG A 197 -1.47 -30.57 -5.06
N GLN A 198 -0.98 -30.48 -6.30
CA GLN A 198 -1.79 -30.45 -7.52
C GLN A 198 -1.88 -31.82 -8.23
N GLY A 199 -0.95 -32.74 -7.96
CA GLY A 199 -1.01 -34.15 -8.37
C GLY A 199 -1.30 -35.07 -7.20
#